data_AF-B8HJK8-F1
#
_entry.id   AF-B8HJK8-F1
#
_cell.length_a   1.000
_cell.length_b   1.000
_cell.length_c   1.000
_cell.angle_alpha   90.00
_cell.angle_beta   90.00
_cell.angle_gamma   90.00
#
_symmetry.space_group_name_H-M   'P 1'
#
loop_
_entity.id
_entity.type
_entity.pdbx_description
1 polymer ?
#
loop_
_entity_poly.entity_id
_entity_poly.type
_entity_poly.pdbx_seq_one_letter_code
_entity_poly.pdbx_strand_id
1 'polypeptide(L)'
;MAEDLTGIGKAISALSQPIQGFLSTILGPAAKEAGELFADNVKFIRWKNSLRILEKAQKEIEIRGIQPKKVPLKTLLPILEGASLESDDENLQAKWSNLLTSAVSGGSSHPSYPKILSELEHFEARILDYLYLFELKLVSRKAELNKVEQQYPGRNNLALRKQKTEEVINSFDIPRDCFQLSKIGEKLSIKKGILRDSIENLLRLRLCEHPERVSEIEVLTAASLNRPNRNRLPTSAENDEEYELDVEEDYIVNRVIDLNLVRLTSLGMSFMAACQPLP
;
A
#
# COMPACT_ATOMS: atom_id res chain seq x y z
N MET A 1 -39.23 32.30 -7.10
CA MET A 1 -38.46 31.08 -6.78
C MET A 1 -39.09 29.86 -7.44
N ALA A 2 -39.11 29.79 -8.78
CA ALA A 2 -39.71 28.67 -9.52
C ALA A 2 -38.96 28.31 -10.82
N GLU A 3 -37.73 28.81 -11.02
CA GLU A 3 -36.98 28.60 -12.28
C GLU A 3 -35.90 27.50 -12.21
N ASP A 4 -35.51 27.01 -11.02
CA ASP A 4 -34.39 26.06 -10.89
C ASP A 4 -34.76 24.57 -11.04
N LEU A 5 -36.03 24.19 -10.95
CA LEU A 5 -36.47 22.79 -11.08
C LEU A 5 -36.34 22.23 -12.51
N THR A 6 -36.13 23.10 -13.52
CA THR A 6 -36.02 22.69 -14.93
C THR A 6 -34.63 22.19 -15.33
N GLY A 7 -33.59 22.54 -14.56
CA GLY A 7 -32.21 22.08 -14.80
C GLY A 7 -32.00 20.61 -14.42
N ILE A 8 -32.66 20.17 -13.35
CA ILE A 8 -32.59 18.82 -12.76
C ILE A 8 -33.02 17.76 -13.76
N GLY A 9 -34.23 17.92 -14.32
CA GLY A 9 -34.79 17.01 -15.32
C GLY A 9 -33.91 16.96 -16.57
N LYS A 10 -33.33 18.09 -16.99
CA LYS A 10 -32.40 18.16 -18.13
C LYS A 10 -31.09 17.42 -17.85
N ALA A 11 -30.48 17.61 -16.68
CA ALA A 11 -29.20 17.00 -16.32
C ALA A 11 -29.29 15.47 -16.18
N ILE A 12 -30.35 14.97 -15.54
CA ILE A 12 -30.63 13.52 -15.44
C ILE A 12 -31.04 12.97 -16.80
N SER A 13 -31.85 13.69 -17.59
CA SER A 13 -32.23 13.25 -18.96
C SER A 13 -31.06 13.21 -19.93
N ALA A 14 -29.96 13.92 -19.64
CA ALA A 14 -28.72 13.85 -20.42
C ALA A 14 -27.88 12.61 -20.09
N LEU A 15 -28.19 11.89 -19.01
CA LEU A 15 -27.55 10.61 -18.68
C LEU A 15 -28.09 9.50 -19.57
N SER A 16 -27.20 8.63 -20.01
CA SER A 16 -27.60 7.41 -20.69
C SER A 16 -28.38 6.50 -19.74
N GLN A 17 -29.33 5.72 -20.28
CA GLN A 17 -30.10 4.73 -19.51
C GLN A 17 -29.21 3.77 -18.69
N PRO A 18 -28.07 3.28 -19.21
CA PRO A 18 -27.14 2.46 -18.43
C PRO A 18 -26.62 3.16 -17.16
N ILE A 19 -26.26 4.44 -17.24
CA ILE A 19 -25.73 5.19 -16.08
C ILE A 19 -26.83 5.43 -15.05
N GLN A 20 -28.06 5.75 -15.50
CA GLN A 20 -29.22 5.89 -14.59
C GLN A 20 -29.51 4.57 -13.86
N GLY A 21 -29.48 3.45 -14.56
CA GLY A 21 -29.61 2.11 -13.97
C GLY A 21 -28.51 1.79 -12.95
N PHE A 22 -27.27 2.12 -13.28
CA PHE A 22 -26.13 1.95 -12.38
C PHE A 22 -26.27 2.78 -11.11
N LEU A 23 -26.58 4.08 -11.25
CA LEU A 23 -26.80 5.00 -10.13
C LEU A 23 -27.93 4.53 -9.21
N SER A 24 -29.06 4.13 -9.77
CA SER A 24 -30.18 3.61 -8.97
C SER A 24 -29.80 2.34 -8.19
N THR A 25 -28.95 1.48 -8.76
CA THR A 25 -28.47 0.27 -8.09
C THR A 25 -27.55 0.60 -6.90
N ILE A 26 -26.56 1.49 -7.09
CA ILE A 26 -25.59 1.81 -6.04
C ILE A 26 -26.19 2.68 -4.93
N LEU A 27 -27.17 3.54 -5.24
CA LEU A 27 -27.89 4.39 -4.28
C LEU A 27 -29.03 3.63 -3.57
N GLY A 28 -29.65 2.66 -4.25
CA GLY A 28 -30.81 1.94 -3.75
C GLY A 28 -31.99 2.90 -3.46
N PRO A 29 -32.72 2.72 -2.33
CA PRO A 29 -33.87 3.57 -1.99
C PRO A 29 -33.57 5.08 -1.91
N ALA A 30 -32.32 5.45 -1.68
CA ALA A 30 -31.89 6.85 -1.60
C ALA A 30 -31.72 7.53 -2.97
N ALA A 31 -31.94 6.81 -4.07
CA ALA A 31 -31.73 7.35 -5.42
C ALA A 31 -32.60 8.58 -5.72
N LYS A 32 -33.83 8.62 -5.18
CA LYS A 32 -34.77 9.73 -5.39
C LYS A 32 -34.30 11.03 -4.73
N GLU A 33 -33.79 10.94 -3.51
CA GLU A 33 -33.27 12.07 -2.72
C GLU A 33 -31.88 12.52 -3.22
N ALA A 34 -31.04 11.56 -3.62
CA ALA A 34 -29.72 11.86 -4.17
C ALA A 34 -29.81 12.60 -5.51
N GLY A 35 -30.81 12.31 -6.34
CA GLY A 35 -31.06 13.02 -7.60
C GLY A 35 -31.24 14.53 -7.42
N GLU A 36 -31.84 14.96 -6.31
CA GLU A 36 -32.02 16.38 -5.95
C GLU A 36 -30.69 17.00 -5.45
N LEU A 37 -29.94 16.27 -4.61
CA LEU A 37 -28.60 16.68 -4.14
C LEU A 37 -27.59 16.90 -5.29
N PHE A 38 -27.62 16.04 -6.31
CA PHE A 38 -26.77 16.19 -7.50
C PHE A 38 -27.17 17.36 -8.38
N ALA A 39 -28.42 17.82 -8.27
CA ALA A 39 -28.93 18.86 -9.13
C ALA A 39 -28.65 20.27 -8.59
N ASP A 40 -28.62 20.42 -7.27
CA ASP A 40 -28.54 21.73 -6.62
C ASP A 40 -27.15 22.39 -6.67
N ASN A 41 -26.07 21.66 -7.00
CA ASN A 41 -24.70 22.16 -6.69
C ASN A 41 -23.61 21.98 -7.74
N VAL A 42 -23.93 21.51 -8.95
CA VAL A 42 -22.88 21.07 -9.87
C VAL A 42 -22.72 22.01 -11.08
N LYS A 43 -21.71 22.89 -11.03
CA LYS A 43 -21.22 23.60 -12.24
C LYS A 43 -20.93 22.56 -13.32
N PHE A 44 -21.31 22.84 -14.57
CA PHE A 44 -21.21 21.93 -15.73
C PHE A 44 -19.90 21.11 -15.82
N ILE A 45 -18.76 21.71 -15.48
CA ILE A 45 -17.43 21.05 -15.49
C ILE A 45 -17.34 19.92 -14.43
N ARG A 46 -17.79 20.18 -13.20
CA ARG A 46 -17.76 19.21 -12.09
C ARG A 46 -18.63 18.00 -12.42
N TRP A 47 -19.77 18.24 -13.05
CA TRP A 47 -20.71 17.21 -13.48
C TRP A 47 -20.06 16.28 -14.51
N LYS A 48 -19.42 16.85 -15.53
CA LYS A 48 -18.73 16.08 -16.56
C LYS A 48 -17.64 15.15 -15.99
N ASN A 49 -16.89 15.61 -14.99
CA ASN A 49 -15.86 14.80 -14.34
C ASN A 49 -16.46 13.64 -13.52
N SER A 50 -17.48 13.91 -12.70
CA SER A 50 -18.20 12.86 -11.96
C SER A 50 -18.78 11.81 -12.89
N LEU A 51 -19.37 12.23 -14.01
CA LEU A 51 -19.92 11.31 -15.01
C LEU A 51 -18.86 10.45 -15.67
N ARG A 52 -17.72 11.04 -16.05
CA ARG A 52 -16.61 10.26 -16.62
C ARG A 52 -16.12 9.18 -15.65
N ILE A 53 -16.03 9.50 -14.37
CA ILE A 53 -15.59 8.54 -13.34
C ILE A 53 -16.64 7.46 -13.11
N LEU A 54 -17.92 7.82 -13.06
CA LEU A 54 -19.03 6.87 -13.00
C LEU A 54 -19.05 5.92 -14.20
N GLU A 55 -18.90 6.44 -15.41
CA GLU A 55 -18.86 5.66 -16.65
C GLU A 55 -17.67 4.70 -16.67
N LYS A 56 -16.49 5.15 -16.22
CA LYS A 56 -15.30 4.29 -16.12
C LYS A 56 -15.54 3.15 -15.13
N ALA A 57 -16.07 3.44 -13.95
CA ALA A 57 -16.37 2.43 -12.94
C ALA A 57 -17.44 1.44 -13.42
N GLN A 58 -18.52 1.93 -14.05
CA GLN A 58 -19.55 1.08 -14.63
C GLN A 58 -18.97 0.12 -15.68
N LYS A 59 -18.20 0.65 -16.64
CA LYS A 59 -17.57 -0.17 -17.68
C LYS A 59 -16.64 -1.23 -17.09
N GLU A 60 -15.87 -0.88 -16.07
CA GLU A 60 -14.98 -1.83 -15.42
C GLU A 60 -15.75 -2.97 -14.74
N ILE A 61 -16.83 -2.65 -14.04
CA ILE A 61 -17.72 -3.64 -13.40
C ILE A 61 -18.35 -4.57 -14.46
N GLU A 62 -18.83 -4.00 -15.56
CA GLU A 62 -19.44 -4.74 -16.67
C GLU A 62 -18.44 -5.69 -17.34
N ILE A 63 -17.24 -5.20 -17.68
CA ILE A 63 -16.16 -6.01 -18.29
C ILE A 63 -15.79 -7.19 -17.40
N ARG A 64 -15.84 -7.01 -16.08
CA ARG A 64 -15.47 -8.03 -15.09
C ARG A 64 -16.63 -8.93 -14.67
N GLY A 65 -17.86 -8.68 -15.16
CA GLY A 65 -19.05 -9.44 -14.77
C GLY A 65 -19.38 -9.32 -13.28
N ILE A 66 -18.99 -8.23 -12.63
CA ILE A 66 -19.24 -8.01 -11.21
C ILE A 66 -20.67 -7.53 -11.01
N GLN A 67 -21.40 -8.11 -10.06
CA GLN A 67 -22.72 -7.59 -9.68
C GLN A 67 -22.57 -6.37 -8.76
N PRO A 68 -23.03 -5.18 -9.17
CA PRO A 68 -22.91 -3.97 -8.36
C PRO A 68 -23.78 -4.05 -7.11
N LYS A 69 -23.21 -3.63 -5.97
CA LYS A 69 -23.87 -3.60 -4.67
C LYS A 69 -24.16 -2.16 -4.24
N LYS A 70 -25.12 -2.02 -3.33
CA LYS A 70 -25.43 -0.73 -2.68
C LYS A 70 -24.21 -0.22 -1.91
N VAL A 71 -23.87 1.05 -2.11
CA VAL A 71 -22.79 1.72 -1.39
C VAL A 71 -23.38 2.65 -0.33
N PRO A 72 -22.88 2.64 0.93
CA PRO A 72 -23.31 3.61 1.92
C PRO A 72 -23.08 5.06 1.45
N LEU A 73 -24.07 5.95 1.64
CA LEU A 73 -23.97 7.34 1.20
C LEU A 73 -22.75 8.08 1.79
N LYS A 74 -22.39 7.77 3.04
CA LYS A 74 -21.19 8.29 3.72
C LYS A 74 -19.86 7.95 3.01
N THR A 75 -19.87 6.97 2.10
CA THR A 75 -18.73 6.60 1.26
C THR A 75 -18.95 7.08 -0.17
N LEU A 76 -20.15 6.87 -0.72
CA LEU A 76 -20.46 7.19 -2.11
C LEU A 76 -20.41 8.69 -2.41
N LEU A 77 -21.02 9.53 -1.56
CA LEU A 77 -21.06 10.98 -1.80
C LEU A 77 -19.65 11.59 -1.79
N PRO A 78 -18.79 11.32 -0.78
CA PRO A 78 -17.41 11.81 -0.82
C PRO A 78 -16.61 11.35 -2.05
N ILE A 79 -16.86 10.13 -2.56
CA ILE A 79 -16.22 9.66 -3.81
C ILE A 79 -16.65 10.54 -4.98
N LEU A 80 -17.94 10.74 -5.16
CA LEU A 80 -18.48 11.48 -6.30
C LEU A 80 -18.15 12.97 -6.25
N GLU A 81 -18.16 13.56 -5.06
CA GLU A 81 -17.78 14.95 -4.82
C GLU A 81 -16.28 15.17 -5.07
N GLY A 82 -15.41 14.33 -4.49
CA GLY A 82 -13.96 14.42 -4.69
C GLY A 82 -13.58 14.22 -6.16
N ALA A 83 -14.13 13.17 -6.78
CA ALA A 83 -14.02 12.90 -8.22
C ALA A 83 -14.44 14.10 -9.10
N SER A 84 -15.45 14.86 -8.69
CA SER A 84 -15.95 16.03 -9.43
C SER A 84 -14.97 17.21 -9.43
N LEU A 85 -14.17 17.31 -8.36
CA LEU A 85 -13.22 18.39 -8.13
C LEU A 85 -11.83 18.07 -8.67
N GLU A 86 -11.57 16.79 -8.97
CA GLU A 86 -10.29 16.34 -9.50
C GLU A 86 -9.97 17.00 -10.84
N SER A 87 -8.69 17.33 -11.00
CA SER A 87 -8.12 17.89 -12.22
C SER A 87 -8.15 16.86 -13.36
N ASP A 88 -7.72 17.26 -14.57
CA ASP A 88 -7.61 16.34 -15.72
C ASP A 88 -6.41 15.36 -15.63
N ASP A 89 -5.88 15.14 -14.43
CA ASP A 89 -4.86 14.12 -14.17
C ASP A 89 -5.44 12.71 -14.32
N GLU A 90 -4.98 11.99 -15.35
CA GLU A 90 -5.50 10.65 -15.66
C GLU A 90 -5.23 9.62 -14.55
N ASN A 91 -4.12 9.74 -13.81
CA ASN A 91 -3.77 8.80 -12.75
C ASN A 91 -4.71 9.00 -11.54
N LEU A 92 -4.89 10.24 -11.07
CA LEU A 92 -5.81 10.52 -9.97
C LEU A 92 -7.25 10.15 -10.33
N GLN A 93 -7.69 10.43 -11.55
CA GLN A 93 -9.01 10.01 -12.01
C GLN A 93 -9.18 8.50 -12.09
N ALA A 94 -8.14 7.77 -12.49
CA ALA A 94 -8.15 6.32 -12.46
C ALA A 94 -8.32 5.81 -11.02
N LYS A 95 -7.61 6.40 -10.05
CA LYS A 95 -7.76 6.06 -8.62
C LYS A 95 -9.17 6.32 -8.10
N TRP A 96 -9.80 7.43 -8.47
CA TRP A 96 -11.19 7.72 -8.12
C TRP A 96 -12.17 6.69 -8.70
N SER A 97 -11.98 6.33 -9.98
CA SER A 97 -12.77 5.28 -10.64
C SER A 97 -12.60 3.93 -9.94
N ASN A 98 -11.36 3.52 -9.69
CA ASN A 98 -11.04 2.26 -9.03
C ASN A 98 -11.59 2.22 -7.59
N LEU A 99 -11.53 3.35 -6.87
CA LEU A 99 -12.09 3.46 -5.53
C LEU A 99 -13.62 3.27 -5.53
N LEU A 100 -14.30 3.83 -6.55
CA LEU A 100 -15.73 3.61 -6.77
C LEU A 100 -16.01 2.15 -7.14
N THR A 101 -15.28 1.58 -8.09
CA THR A 101 -15.38 0.16 -8.48
C THR A 101 -15.23 -0.76 -7.26
N SER A 102 -14.23 -0.51 -6.42
CA SER A 102 -13.97 -1.25 -5.18
C SER A 102 -15.13 -1.13 -4.19
N ALA A 103 -15.68 0.07 -3.99
CA ALA A 103 -16.83 0.28 -3.11
C ALA A 103 -18.08 -0.47 -3.61
N VAL A 104 -18.35 -0.40 -4.91
CA VAL A 104 -19.53 -1.00 -5.54
C VAL A 104 -19.44 -2.53 -5.59
N SER A 105 -18.24 -3.09 -5.71
CA SER A 105 -18.04 -4.55 -5.73
C SER A 105 -18.26 -5.21 -4.35
N GLY A 106 -18.43 -4.39 -3.30
CA GLY A 106 -18.41 -4.82 -1.90
C GLY A 106 -17.00 -5.13 -1.40
N GLY A 107 -15.99 -4.58 -2.08
CA GLY A 107 -14.60 -4.61 -1.64
C GLY A 107 -14.36 -3.66 -0.46
N SER A 108 -13.15 -3.73 0.09
CA SER A 108 -12.71 -2.98 1.27
C SER A 108 -12.47 -1.49 0.98
N SER A 109 -13.52 -0.73 0.63
CA SER A 109 -13.43 0.73 0.54
C SER A 109 -13.81 1.36 1.88
N HIS A 110 -12.80 1.80 2.64
CA HIS A 110 -13.02 2.46 3.93
C HIS A 110 -13.57 3.89 3.71
N PRO A 111 -14.53 4.38 4.51
CA PRO A 111 -15.10 5.72 4.35
C PRO A 111 -14.11 6.89 4.41
N SER A 112 -12.89 6.68 4.92
CA SER A 112 -11.83 7.71 4.93
C SER A 112 -11.04 7.81 3.63
N TYR A 113 -11.07 6.79 2.77
CA TYR A 113 -10.27 6.78 1.54
C TYR A 113 -10.59 7.91 0.56
N PRO A 114 -11.85 8.33 0.37
CA PRO A 114 -12.14 9.50 -0.45
C PRO A 114 -11.45 10.76 0.07
N LYS A 115 -11.42 10.95 1.40
CA LYS A 115 -10.75 12.09 2.02
C LYS A 115 -9.24 12.01 1.81
N ILE A 116 -8.63 10.84 1.98
CA ILE A 116 -7.20 10.63 1.72
C ILE A 116 -6.88 10.92 0.24
N LEU A 117 -7.64 10.36 -0.69
CA LEU A 117 -7.40 10.55 -2.13
C LEU A 117 -7.56 12.02 -2.54
N SER A 118 -8.50 12.76 -1.96
CA SER A 118 -8.68 14.19 -2.21
C SER A 118 -7.54 15.09 -1.71
N GLU A 119 -6.62 14.54 -0.90
CA GLU A 119 -5.45 15.25 -0.37
C GLU A 119 -4.15 14.88 -1.11
N LEU A 120 -4.24 14.03 -2.14
CA LEU A 120 -3.09 13.59 -2.91
C LEU A 120 -2.84 14.48 -4.13
N GLU A 121 -1.56 14.76 -4.36
CA GLU A 121 -1.06 15.41 -5.57
C GLU A 121 -0.52 14.38 -6.59
N HIS A 122 -0.33 14.82 -7.83
CA HIS A 122 0.15 13.98 -8.95
C HIS A 122 1.39 13.13 -8.60
N PHE A 123 2.41 13.76 -8.00
CA PHE A 123 3.66 13.06 -7.67
C PHE A 123 3.49 12.05 -6.55
N GLU A 124 2.63 12.34 -5.58
CA GLU A 124 2.35 11.47 -4.44
C GLU A 124 1.62 10.21 -4.92
N ALA A 125 0.62 10.38 -5.78
CA ALA A 125 -0.07 9.27 -6.44
C ALA A 125 0.93 8.34 -7.16
N ARG A 126 1.88 8.91 -7.92
CA ARG A 126 2.91 8.14 -8.64
C ARG A 126 3.91 7.45 -7.71
N ILE A 127 4.31 8.10 -6.62
CA ILE A 127 5.17 7.50 -5.60
C ILE A 127 4.46 6.30 -4.96
N LEU A 128 3.19 6.46 -4.59
CA LEU A 128 2.40 5.38 -4.02
C LEU A 128 2.22 4.20 -4.98
N ASP A 129 1.98 4.45 -6.28
CA ASP A 129 1.92 3.39 -7.30
C ASP A 129 3.22 2.60 -7.38
N TYR A 130 4.34 3.32 -7.40
CA TYR A 130 5.66 2.73 -7.45
C TYR A 130 5.95 1.88 -6.21
N LEU A 131 5.69 2.41 -5.00
CA LEU A 131 5.90 1.68 -3.76
C LEU A 131 4.99 0.46 -3.67
N TYR A 132 3.71 0.60 -4.03
CA TYR A 132 2.72 -0.47 -3.98
C TYR A 132 3.12 -1.66 -4.86
N LEU A 133 3.64 -1.39 -6.07
CA LEU A 133 4.15 -2.43 -6.97
C LEU A 133 5.23 -3.29 -6.29
N PHE A 134 6.22 -2.68 -5.63
CA PHE A 134 7.29 -3.43 -4.98
C PHE A 134 6.83 -4.10 -3.68
N GLU A 135 5.93 -3.48 -2.93
CA GLU A 135 5.34 -4.10 -1.75
C GLU A 135 4.57 -5.37 -2.10
N LEU A 136 3.78 -5.37 -3.18
CA LEU A 136 3.12 -6.58 -3.67
C LEU A 136 4.11 -7.69 -4.03
N LYS A 137 5.20 -7.33 -4.73
CA LYS A 137 6.25 -8.30 -5.07
C LYS A 137 6.91 -8.87 -3.81
N LEU A 138 7.16 -8.05 -2.78
CA LEU A 138 7.70 -8.50 -1.49
C LEU A 138 6.76 -9.43 -0.75
N VAL A 139 5.46 -9.12 -0.72
CA VAL A 139 4.44 -9.97 -0.08
C VAL A 139 4.38 -11.33 -0.76
N SER A 140 4.31 -11.36 -2.10
CA SER A 140 4.32 -12.59 -2.88
C SER A 140 5.61 -13.39 -2.67
N ARG A 141 6.77 -12.73 -2.68
CA ARG A 141 8.06 -13.38 -2.39
C ARG A 141 8.07 -14.00 -0.99
N LYS A 142 7.57 -13.29 0.03
CA LYS A 142 7.49 -13.81 1.40
C LYS A 142 6.58 -15.03 1.49
N ALA A 143 5.46 -15.03 0.78
CA ALA A 143 4.56 -16.18 0.73
C ALA A 143 5.24 -17.43 0.13
N GLU A 144 5.99 -17.28 -0.97
CA GLU A 144 6.75 -18.39 -1.57
C GLU A 144 7.88 -18.88 -0.65
N LEU A 145 8.61 -17.96 -0.01
CA LEU A 145 9.65 -18.32 0.96
C LEU A 145 9.08 -19.11 2.15
N ASN A 146 7.89 -18.74 2.64
CA ASN A 146 7.22 -19.51 3.70
C ASN A 146 6.85 -20.92 3.25
N LYS A 147 6.45 -21.13 1.99
CA LYS A 147 6.18 -22.47 1.45
C LYS A 147 7.45 -23.31 1.41
N VAL A 148 8.59 -22.72 1.01
CA VAL A 148 9.90 -23.40 1.02
C VAL A 148 10.28 -23.82 2.43
N GLU A 149 10.12 -22.94 3.43
CA GLU A 149 10.40 -23.26 4.84
C GLU A 149 9.53 -24.42 5.35
N GLN A 150 8.25 -24.43 5.00
CA GLN A 150 7.31 -25.50 5.38
C GLN A 150 7.59 -26.83 4.68
N GLN A 151 8.00 -26.79 3.42
CA GLN A 151 8.27 -27.98 2.62
C GLN A 151 9.59 -28.68 3.02
N TYR A 152 10.57 -27.92 3.48
CA TYR A 152 11.91 -28.41 3.81
C TYR A 152 12.31 -28.09 5.26
N PRO A 153 11.61 -28.64 6.27
CA PRO A 153 11.91 -28.37 7.67
C PRO A 153 13.16 -29.11 8.14
N GLY A 154 13.81 -28.58 9.21
CA GLY A 154 14.89 -29.25 9.93
C GLY A 154 16.30 -29.09 9.33
N ARG A 155 17.33 -29.35 10.16
CA ARG A 155 18.75 -29.14 9.79
C ARG A 155 19.22 -29.98 8.61
N ASN A 156 18.68 -31.19 8.43
CA ASN A 156 19.07 -32.10 7.36
C ASN A 156 18.75 -31.55 5.96
N ASN A 157 17.79 -30.64 5.85
CA ASN A 157 17.40 -30.00 4.59
C ASN A 157 18.04 -28.62 4.38
N LEU A 158 18.97 -28.19 5.24
CA LEU A 158 19.49 -26.80 5.24
C LEU A 158 20.10 -26.37 3.90
N ALA A 159 20.89 -27.24 3.26
CA ALA A 159 21.53 -26.91 1.98
C ALA A 159 20.50 -26.76 0.86
N LEU A 160 19.57 -27.72 0.75
CA LEU A 160 18.49 -27.68 -0.23
C LEU A 160 17.57 -26.47 -0.01
N ARG A 161 17.25 -26.16 1.24
CA ARG A 161 16.44 -24.99 1.61
C ARG A 161 17.12 -23.69 1.23
N LYS A 162 18.42 -23.53 1.49
CA LYS A 162 19.20 -22.36 1.06
C LYS A 162 19.14 -22.20 -0.46
N GLN A 163 19.37 -23.27 -1.20
CA GLN A 163 19.28 -23.28 -2.66
C GLN A 163 17.87 -22.83 -3.14
N LYS A 164 16.80 -23.42 -2.59
CA LYS A 164 15.42 -23.06 -2.95
C LYS A 164 15.05 -21.63 -2.57
N THR A 165 15.51 -21.15 -1.43
CA THR A 165 15.35 -19.76 -1.02
C THR A 165 16.01 -18.81 -2.01
N GLU A 166 17.23 -19.09 -2.47
CA GLU A 166 17.92 -18.28 -3.47
C GLU A 166 17.22 -18.30 -4.82
N GLU A 167 16.74 -19.46 -5.28
CA GLU A 167 15.92 -19.59 -6.49
C GLU A 167 14.69 -18.67 -6.42
N VAL A 168 13.97 -18.69 -5.30
CA VAL A 168 12.82 -17.80 -5.07
C VAL A 168 13.26 -16.34 -5.02
N ILE A 169 14.33 -15.98 -4.31
CA ILE A 169 14.77 -14.57 -4.25
C ILE A 169 15.10 -14.04 -5.65
N ASN A 170 15.79 -14.85 -6.47
CA ASN A 170 16.21 -14.48 -7.81
C ASN A 170 15.06 -14.47 -8.84
N SER A 171 13.96 -15.17 -8.57
CA SER A 171 12.80 -15.17 -9.47
C SER A 171 11.97 -13.88 -9.40
N PHE A 172 12.17 -13.05 -8.37
CA PHE A 172 11.46 -11.77 -8.22
C PHE A 172 12.36 -10.60 -8.62
N ASP A 173 11.92 -9.83 -9.62
CA ASP A 173 12.55 -8.57 -10.01
C ASP A 173 12.24 -7.44 -9.00
N ILE A 174 13.01 -7.41 -7.90
CA ILE A 174 12.92 -6.41 -6.82
C ILE A 174 14.32 -5.82 -6.57
N PRO A 175 14.61 -4.61 -7.08
CA PRO A 175 15.87 -3.92 -6.82
C PRO A 175 16.08 -3.69 -5.31
N ARG A 176 17.33 -3.81 -4.82
CA ARG A 176 17.65 -3.61 -3.40
C ARG A 176 17.40 -2.19 -2.92
N ASP A 177 17.46 -1.23 -3.83
CA ASP A 177 17.34 0.20 -3.62
C ASP A 177 15.97 0.76 -4.01
N CYS A 178 14.99 -0.09 -4.37
CA CYS A 178 13.67 0.39 -4.80
C CYS A 178 12.91 1.19 -3.73
N PHE A 179 13.27 1.07 -2.45
CA PHE A 179 12.67 1.89 -1.38
C PHE A 179 13.51 3.12 -1.02
N GLN A 180 14.65 3.34 -1.67
CA GLN A 180 15.50 4.50 -1.42
C GLN A 180 14.90 5.74 -2.07
N LEU A 181 14.83 6.83 -1.30
CA LEU A 181 14.29 8.12 -1.78
C LEU A 181 15.03 8.61 -3.04
N SER A 182 16.36 8.52 -3.05
CA SER A 182 17.17 8.87 -4.23
C SER A 182 16.75 8.09 -5.46
N LYS A 183 16.53 6.77 -5.31
CA LYS A 183 16.18 5.91 -6.42
C LYS A 183 14.76 6.12 -6.92
N ILE A 184 13.82 6.35 -6.00
CA ILE A 184 12.43 6.71 -6.34
C ILE A 184 12.42 8.01 -7.15
N GLY A 185 13.15 9.04 -6.69
CA GLY A 185 13.27 10.32 -7.39
C GLY A 185 13.82 10.17 -8.80
N GLU A 186 14.90 9.39 -8.97
CA GLU A 186 15.48 9.09 -10.28
C GLU A 186 14.49 8.35 -11.18
N LYS A 187 13.88 7.27 -10.68
CA LYS A 187 13.03 6.37 -11.48
C LYS A 187 11.73 7.04 -11.93
N LEU A 188 11.19 7.95 -11.12
CA LEU A 188 9.97 8.71 -11.42
C LEU A 188 10.26 10.08 -12.04
N SER A 189 11.54 10.44 -12.25
CA SER A 189 11.96 11.75 -12.76
C SER A 189 11.44 12.92 -11.91
N ILE A 190 11.45 12.78 -10.59
CA ILE A 190 10.96 13.78 -9.63
C ILE A 190 12.16 14.56 -9.07
N LYS A 191 12.09 15.90 -9.11
CA LYS A 191 13.12 16.75 -8.52
C LYS A 191 13.18 16.55 -7.00
N LYS A 192 14.38 16.59 -6.44
CA LYS A 192 14.64 16.33 -5.00
C LYS A 192 13.74 17.15 -4.05
N GLY A 193 13.53 18.44 -4.33
CA GLY A 193 12.66 19.30 -3.52
C GLY A 193 11.21 18.81 -3.51
N ILE A 194 10.64 18.59 -4.69
CA ILE A 194 9.28 18.07 -4.87
C ILE A 194 9.13 16.70 -4.21
N LEU A 195 10.10 15.81 -4.44
CA LEU A 195 10.09 14.48 -3.83
C LEU A 195 10.04 14.56 -2.30
N ARG A 196 10.88 15.39 -1.69
CA ARG A 196 10.91 15.57 -0.24
C ARG A 196 9.54 16.02 0.27
N ASP A 197 8.96 17.03 -0.35
CA ASP A 197 7.68 17.61 0.08
C ASP A 197 6.54 16.58 -0.10
N SER A 198 6.54 15.81 -1.20
CA SER A 198 5.61 14.70 -1.42
C SER A 198 5.76 13.60 -0.36
N ILE A 199 6.99 13.20 -0.02
CA ILE A 199 7.23 12.18 1.01
C ILE A 199 6.75 12.67 2.37
N GLU A 200 7.03 13.92 2.73
CA GLU A 200 6.57 14.51 3.98
C GLU A 200 5.04 14.50 4.09
N ASN A 201 4.32 14.83 3.00
CA ASN A 201 2.87 14.71 2.98
C ASN A 201 2.40 13.26 3.12
N LEU A 202 3.02 12.31 2.41
CA LEU A 202 2.65 10.88 2.50
C LEU A 202 2.89 10.30 3.91
N LEU A 203 3.91 10.76 4.62
CA LEU A 203 4.16 10.45 6.03
C LEU A 203 3.08 11.08 6.92
N ARG A 204 2.70 12.34 6.67
CA ARG A 204 1.64 13.06 7.39
C ARG A 204 0.28 12.36 7.25
N LEU A 205 -0.04 11.88 6.06
CA LEU A 205 -1.25 11.10 5.76
C LEU A 205 -1.19 9.65 6.30
N ARG A 206 -0.06 9.24 6.90
CA ARG A 206 0.19 7.89 7.41
C ARG A 206 0.07 6.80 6.33
N LEU A 207 0.26 7.16 5.06
CA LEU A 207 0.31 6.18 3.97
C LEU A 207 1.70 5.57 3.84
N CYS A 208 2.73 6.32 4.21
CA CYS A 208 4.11 5.89 4.22
C CYS A 208 4.74 5.96 5.61
N GLU A 209 5.84 5.24 5.79
CA GLU A 209 6.71 5.31 6.96
C GLU A 209 8.18 5.13 6.59
N HIS A 210 9.07 5.65 7.44
CA HIS A 210 10.48 5.30 7.42
C HIS A 210 10.68 3.99 8.21
N PRO A 211 11.22 2.93 7.59
CA PRO A 211 11.39 1.66 8.28
C PRO A 211 12.47 1.73 9.37
N GLU A 212 12.26 0.98 10.45
CA GLU A 212 13.29 0.73 11.45
C GLU A 212 14.34 -0.25 10.91
N ARG A 213 15.62 0.08 11.09
CA ARG A 213 16.72 -0.87 10.99
C ARG A 213 17.12 -1.32 12.38
N VAL A 214 17.22 -2.63 12.55
CA VAL A 214 17.77 -3.25 13.75
C VAL A 214 19.25 -3.48 13.50
N SER A 215 20.10 -2.91 14.35
CA SER A 215 21.52 -3.27 14.44
C SER A 215 21.76 -3.92 15.79
N GLU A 216 22.17 -5.18 15.77
CA GLU A 216 22.65 -5.89 16.95
C GLU A 216 24.13 -5.54 17.12
N ILE A 217 24.45 -4.91 18.25
CA ILE A 217 25.82 -4.67 18.66
C ILE A 217 26.14 -5.74 19.70
N GLU A 218 27.09 -6.60 19.36
CA GLU A 218 27.65 -7.58 20.29
C GLU A 218 28.49 -6.84 21.33
N VAL A 219 28.20 -7.09 22.61
CA VAL A 219 28.90 -6.47 23.74
C VAL A 219 29.41 -7.58 24.64
N LEU A 220 30.74 -7.60 24.82
CA LEU A 220 31.35 -8.47 25.82
C LEU A 220 31.03 -7.91 27.20
N THR A 221 30.22 -8.62 27.98
CA THR A 221 29.79 -8.17 29.32
C THR A 221 30.65 -8.74 30.43
N ALA A 222 31.21 -9.93 30.23
CA ALA A 222 32.24 -10.48 31.08
C ALA A 222 33.22 -11.33 30.27
N ALA A 223 34.48 -11.35 30.71
CA ALA A 223 35.47 -12.31 30.26
C ALA A 223 36.10 -12.94 31.49
N SER A 224 35.98 -14.26 31.62
CA SER A 224 36.53 -15.04 32.73
C SER A 224 37.48 -16.11 32.19
N LEU A 225 38.58 -16.35 32.89
CA LEU A 225 39.47 -17.46 32.57
C LEU A 225 38.97 -18.70 33.31
N ASN A 226 38.48 -19.69 32.58
CA ASN A 226 38.14 -20.97 33.17
C ASN A 226 39.41 -21.74 33.52
N ARG A 227 39.44 -22.29 34.74
CA ARG A 227 40.51 -23.21 35.14
C ARG A 227 40.31 -24.56 34.45
N PRO A 228 41.39 -25.24 34.03
CA PRO A 228 41.27 -26.54 33.38
C PRO A 228 40.57 -27.54 34.30
N ASN A 229 39.71 -28.36 33.68
CA ASN A 229 38.89 -29.35 34.35
C ASN A 229 39.77 -30.38 35.09
N ARG A 230 39.78 -30.33 36.43
CA ARG A 230 40.61 -31.19 37.31
C ARG A 230 40.34 -32.70 37.21
N ASN A 231 39.39 -33.12 36.38
CA ASN A 231 39.03 -34.52 36.19
C ASN A 231 39.73 -35.22 35.00
N ARG A 232 40.61 -34.54 34.24
CA ARG A 232 41.52 -35.23 33.31
C ARG A 232 42.76 -35.71 34.06
N LEU A 233 43.00 -37.02 34.07
CA LEU A 233 44.24 -37.59 34.59
C LEU A 233 45.44 -37.00 33.83
N PRO A 234 46.53 -36.63 34.54
CA PRO A 234 47.68 -36.00 33.91
C PRO A 234 48.41 -37.03 33.02
N THR A 235 48.34 -36.84 31.71
CA THR A 235 49.32 -37.43 30.80
C THR A 235 50.58 -36.59 30.85
N SER A 236 51.68 -37.23 31.22
CA SER A 236 52.97 -36.62 31.46
C SER A 236 53.51 -35.77 30.30
N ALA A 237 54.16 -34.68 30.69
CA ALA A 237 55.00 -33.74 29.93
C ALA A 237 54.26 -32.55 29.30
N GLU A 238 54.70 -31.36 29.73
CA GLU A 238 54.24 -30.00 29.39
C GLU A 238 53.01 -29.51 30.19
N ASN A 239 53.29 -28.92 31.36
CA ASN A 239 52.33 -28.15 32.17
C ASN A 239 52.08 -26.77 31.54
N ASP A 240 51.63 -26.74 30.29
CA ASP A 240 50.98 -25.55 29.77
C ASP A 240 49.51 -25.65 30.22
N GLU A 241 49.19 -25.00 31.34
CA GLU A 241 47.80 -24.81 31.76
C GLU A 241 47.10 -23.98 30.69
N GLU A 242 46.42 -24.63 29.75
CA GLU A 242 45.65 -23.95 28.71
C GLU A 242 44.37 -23.40 29.35
N TYR A 243 44.34 -22.09 29.60
CA TYR A 243 43.18 -21.39 30.12
C TYR A 243 42.21 -21.10 28.98
N GLU A 244 40.95 -21.54 29.12
CA GLU A 244 39.90 -21.21 28.17
C GLU A 244 39.26 -19.87 28.59
N LEU A 245 39.19 -18.92 27.66
CA LEU A 245 38.56 -17.62 27.90
C LEU A 245 37.05 -17.78 27.68
N ASP A 246 36.30 -17.83 28.78
CA ASP A 246 34.83 -17.75 28.74
C ASP A 246 34.43 -16.29 28.58
N VAL A 247 33.77 -15.99 27.47
CA VAL A 247 33.23 -14.66 27.20
C VAL A 247 31.71 -14.71 27.32
N GLU A 248 31.14 -13.92 28.22
CA GLU A 248 29.71 -13.64 28.24
C GLU A 248 29.44 -12.52 27.24
N GLU A 249 28.62 -12.82 26.24
CA GLU A 249 28.18 -11.89 25.21
C GLU A 249 26.72 -11.52 25.47
N ASP A 250 26.44 -10.22 25.63
CA ASP A 250 25.09 -9.68 25.51
C ASP A 250 24.95 -8.94 24.18
N TYR A 251 23.72 -8.85 23.67
CA TYR A 251 23.41 -8.08 22.48
C TYR A 251 22.63 -6.82 22.84
N ILE A 252 23.16 -5.66 22.49
CA ILE A 252 22.40 -4.42 22.50
C ILE A 252 21.68 -4.30 21.17
N VAL A 253 20.36 -4.44 21.19
CA VAL A 253 19.50 -4.21 20.04
C VAL A 253 19.26 -2.72 19.88
N ASN A 254 19.98 -2.08 18.96
CA ASN A 254 19.75 -0.69 18.62
C ASN A 254 18.78 -0.59 17.43
N ARG A 255 17.71 0.20 17.59
CA ARG A 255 16.72 0.46 16.53
C ARG A 255 16.89 1.87 16.02
N VAL A 256 17.25 2.01 14.75
CA VAL A 256 17.47 3.30 14.10
C VAL A 256 16.51 3.44 12.93
N ILE A 257 15.79 4.56 12.87
CA ILE A 257 14.91 4.87 11.75
C ILE A 257 15.77 5.24 10.53
N ASP A 258 15.57 4.56 9.40
CA ASP A 258 16.26 4.90 8.15
C ASP A 258 15.46 5.94 7.36
N LEU A 259 15.86 7.20 7.52
CA LEU A 259 15.23 8.35 6.85
C LEU A 259 15.46 8.37 5.32
N ASN A 260 16.35 7.54 4.79
CA ASN A 260 16.60 7.45 3.35
C ASN A 260 15.72 6.40 2.66
N LEU A 261 14.99 5.59 3.43
CA LEU A 261 14.06 4.59 2.93
C LEU A 261 12.62 5.01 3.21
N VAL A 262 11.71 4.65 2.33
CA VAL A 262 10.27 4.82 2.56
C VAL A 262 9.52 3.56 2.17
N ARG A 263 8.54 3.17 2.97
CA ARG A 263 7.67 2.02 2.73
C ARG A 263 6.21 2.39 2.93
N LEU A 264 5.31 1.59 2.38
CA LEU A 264 3.88 1.76 2.67
C LEU A 264 3.57 1.21 4.06
N THR A 265 2.72 1.93 4.79
CA THR A 265 2.10 1.41 6.00
C THR A 265 1.02 0.38 5.65
N SER A 266 0.44 -0.29 6.65
CA SER A 266 -0.76 -1.12 6.45
C SER A 266 -1.94 -0.31 5.88
N LEU A 267 -2.11 0.94 6.35
CA LEU A 267 -3.08 1.87 5.80
C LEU A 267 -2.78 2.16 4.33
N GLY A 268 -1.54 2.52 4.00
CA GLY A 268 -1.09 2.75 2.63
C GLY A 268 -1.36 1.56 1.71
N MET A 269 -1.05 0.35 2.14
CA MET A 269 -1.34 -0.88 1.40
C MET A 269 -2.84 -1.06 1.14
N SER A 270 -3.67 -0.93 2.18
CA SER A 270 -5.13 -1.09 2.06
C SER A 270 -5.78 -0.01 1.18
N PHE A 271 -5.33 1.24 1.32
CA PHE A 271 -5.77 2.36 0.49
C PHE A 271 -5.42 2.14 -0.97
N MET A 272 -4.16 1.79 -1.25
CA MET A 272 -3.71 1.53 -2.62
C MET A 272 -4.44 0.34 -3.24
N ALA A 273 -4.68 -0.73 -2.48
CA ALA A 273 -5.47 -1.87 -2.97
C ALA A 273 -6.89 -1.45 -3.40
N ALA A 274 -7.53 -0.51 -2.69
CA ALA A 274 -8.84 0.01 -3.08
C ALA A 274 -8.79 0.97 -4.29
N CYS A 275 -7.66 1.63 -4.52
CA CYS A 275 -7.44 2.56 -5.62
C CYS A 275 -6.79 1.92 -6.87
N GLN A 276 -6.49 0.62 -6.85
CA GLN A 276 -6.03 -0.12 -8.03
C GLN A 276 -7.20 -0.80 -8.74
N PRO A 277 -7.05 -1.12 -10.04
CA PRO A 277 -8.02 -1.97 -10.72
C PRO A 277 -8.19 -3.27 -9.95
N LEU A 278 -9.41 -3.78 -9.88
CA LEU A 278 -9.65 -5.06 -9.22
C LEU A 278 -8.78 -6.16 -9.88
N PRO A 279 -8.38 -7.21 -9.14
CA PRO A 279 -7.72 -8.36 -9.74
C PRO A 279 -8.64 -9.12 -10.71
#